data_AF-A0A358VN24-F1
#
_entry.id   AF-A0A358VN24-F1
#
_cell.length_a   1.000
_cell.length_b   1.000
_cell.length_c   1.000
_cell.angle_alpha   90.00
_cell.angle_beta   90.00
_cell.angle_gamma   90.00
#
_symmetry.space_group_name_H-M   'P 1'
#
loop_
_entity.id
_entity.type
_entity.pdbx_description
1 polymer ?
#
loop_
_entity_poly.entity_id
_entity_poly.type
_entity_poly.pdbx_seq_one_letter_code
_entity_poly.pdbx_strand_id
1 'polypeptide(L)'
;MEKLTEEEMLRMLKENPDELIKHLEKCPINLEELGQEMDIARKFVKEGYKINDEDILAVEFVFWFAYFVERSIQDFIVEPEVGMGGRRETIQSLTDRLSFGDKISVISELYKEDLKKGDLLSLLWKINEIRNHVAHGRFDKLKYKECELSDIRGQLKIIVDFKDALFGVKND
;
A
#
# COMPACT_ATOMS: atom_id res chain seq x y z
N MET A 1 -38.37 -17.17 -10.82
CA MET A 1 -37.70 -16.07 -10.11
C MET A 1 -38.28 -14.77 -10.60
N GLU A 2 -38.78 -13.93 -9.70
CA GLU A 2 -39.18 -12.57 -10.06
C GLU A 2 -37.93 -11.79 -10.50
N LYS A 3 -38.02 -11.14 -11.67
CA LYS A 3 -37.02 -10.17 -12.10
C LYS A 3 -37.28 -8.87 -11.37
N LEU A 4 -36.32 -8.37 -10.63
CA LEU A 4 -36.36 -7.01 -10.10
C LEU A 4 -36.33 -6.00 -11.26
N THR A 5 -37.09 -4.93 -11.11
CA THR A 5 -36.96 -3.75 -11.97
C THR A 5 -35.73 -2.93 -11.58
N GLU A 6 -35.25 -2.08 -12.49
CA GLU A 6 -34.12 -1.18 -12.22
C GLU A 6 -34.38 -0.23 -11.04
N GLU A 7 -35.62 0.25 -10.91
CA GLU A 7 -36.04 1.12 -9.80
C GLU A 7 -36.00 0.39 -8.45
N GLU A 8 -36.44 -0.87 -8.42
CA GLU A 8 -36.37 -1.69 -7.21
C GLU A 8 -34.94 -2.03 -6.82
N MET A 9 -34.08 -2.35 -7.79
CA MET A 9 -32.66 -2.55 -7.58
C MET A 9 -32.00 -1.29 -7.01
N LEU A 10 -32.28 -0.12 -7.60
CA LEU A 10 -31.75 1.18 -7.13
C LEU A 10 -32.23 1.53 -5.73
N ARG A 11 -33.48 1.24 -5.40
CA ARG A 11 -34.02 1.42 -4.04
C ARG A 11 -33.29 0.51 -3.05
N MET A 12 -33.16 -0.78 -3.36
CA MET A 12 -32.44 -1.73 -2.51
C MET A 12 -30.97 -1.33 -2.33
N LEU A 13 -30.28 -0.89 -3.40
CA LEU A 13 -28.90 -0.37 -3.33
C LEU A 13 -28.75 0.79 -2.33
N LYS A 14 -29.74 1.68 -2.24
CA LYS A 14 -29.69 2.87 -1.38
C LYS A 14 -30.11 2.59 0.06
N GLU A 15 -31.12 1.74 0.24
CA GLU A 15 -31.78 1.55 1.54
C GLU A 15 -31.28 0.29 2.26
N ASN A 16 -31.01 -0.80 1.52
CA ASN A 16 -30.64 -2.09 2.08
C ASN A 16 -29.87 -2.97 1.06
N PRO A 17 -28.58 -2.68 0.80
CA PRO A 17 -27.80 -3.39 -0.21
C PRO A 17 -27.69 -4.90 0.04
N ASP A 18 -27.78 -5.35 1.31
CA ASP A 18 -27.77 -6.77 1.67
C ASP A 18 -28.97 -7.54 1.10
N GLU A 19 -30.11 -6.87 0.93
CA GLU A 19 -31.30 -7.48 0.34
C GLU A 19 -31.12 -7.71 -1.17
N LEU A 20 -30.48 -6.76 -1.85
CA LEU A 20 -30.12 -6.93 -3.25
C LEU A 20 -29.11 -8.07 -3.44
N ILE A 21 -28.08 -8.14 -2.58
CA ILE A 21 -27.08 -9.21 -2.63
C ILE A 21 -27.75 -10.58 -2.47
N LYS A 22 -28.61 -10.75 -1.46
CA LYS A 22 -29.38 -11.99 -1.25
C LYS A 22 -30.30 -12.35 -2.42
N HIS A 23 -30.78 -11.36 -3.16
CA HIS A 23 -31.55 -11.60 -4.37
C HIS A 23 -30.63 -12.08 -5.51
N LEU A 24 -29.47 -11.43 -5.69
CA LEU A 24 -28.50 -11.78 -6.72
C LEU A 24 -27.87 -13.17 -6.49
N GLU A 25 -27.65 -13.58 -5.24
CA GLU A 25 -27.18 -14.94 -4.89
C GLU A 25 -28.15 -16.04 -5.29
N LYS A 26 -29.45 -15.71 -5.45
CA LYS A 26 -30.47 -16.66 -5.93
C LYS A 26 -30.52 -16.72 -7.45
N CYS A 27 -29.94 -15.74 -8.15
CA CYS A 27 -29.84 -15.74 -9.60
C CYS A 27 -28.79 -16.76 -10.08
N PRO A 28 -28.88 -17.26 -11.32
CA PRO A 28 -27.83 -18.06 -11.94
C PRO A 28 -26.62 -17.20 -12.36
N ILE A 29 -26.30 -16.17 -11.58
CA ILE A 29 -25.19 -15.24 -11.81
C ILE A 29 -24.10 -15.61 -10.80
N ASN A 30 -22.89 -15.83 -11.29
CA ASN A 30 -21.72 -15.99 -10.43
C ASN A 30 -21.25 -14.59 -9.98
N LEU A 31 -21.55 -14.22 -8.74
CA LEU A 31 -21.17 -12.91 -8.18
C LEU A 31 -19.66 -12.72 -8.09
N GLU A 32 -18.89 -13.79 -7.96
CA GLU A 32 -17.42 -13.73 -7.88
C GLU A 32 -16.81 -13.41 -9.25
N GLU A 33 -17.27 -14.09 -10.30
CA GLU A 33 -16.92 -13.76 -11.70
C GLU A 33 -17.38 -12.35 -12.07
N LEU A 34 -18.62 -11.98 -11.71
CA LEU A 34 -19.14 -10.62 -11.94
C LEU A 34 -18.27 -9.57 -11.23
N GLY A 35 -17.84 -9.82 -9.99
CA GLY A 35 -16.94 -8.93 -9.26
C GLY A 35 -15.59 -8.75 -9.95
N GLN A 36 -15.01 -9.83 -10.46
CA GLN A 36 -13.75 -9.80 -11.21
C GLN A 36 -13.88 -9.09 -12.56
N GLU A 37 -14.97 -9.34 -13.30
CA GLU A 37 -15.24 -8.69 -14.59
C GLU A 37 -15.59 -7.20 -14.45
N MET A 38 -16.32 -6.85 -13.39
CA MET A 38 -16.77 -5.48 -13.19
C MET A 38 -15.67 -4.56 -12.69
N ASP A 39 -14.65 -5.07 -11.97
CA ASP A 39 -13.56 -4.28 -11.38
C ASP A 39 -14.07 -2.95 -10.79
N ILE A 40 -15.11 -3.08 -9.95
CA ILE A 40 -15.95 -1.96 -9.50
C ILE A 40 -15.12 -0.90 -8.78
N ALA A 41 -14.12 -1.35 -8.01
CA ALA A 41 -13.22 -0.46 -7.30
C ALA A 41 -12.48 0.46 -8.28
N ARG A 42 -11.80 -0.08 -9.30
CA ARG A 42 -11.07 0.74 -10.27
C ARG A 42 -12.02 1.66 -11.04
N LYS A 43 -13.18 1.17 -11.47
CA LYS A 43 -14.19 2.01 -12.16
C LYS A 43 -14.65 3.18 -11.30
N PHE A 44 -14.97 2.92 -10.04
CA PHE A 44 -15.39 3.94 -9.09
C PHE A 44 -14.31 5.02 -8.88
N VAL A 45 -13.04 4.61 -8.73
CA VAL A 45 -11.94 5.56 -8.52
C VAL A 45 -11.63 6.34 -9.81
N LYS A 46 -11.68 5.71 -10.99
CA LYS A 46 -11.52 6.39 -12.29
C LYS A 46 -12.56 7.47 -12.49
N GLU A 47 -13.83 7.17 -12.21
CA GLU A 47 -14.92 8.15 -12.35
C GLU A 47 -14.81 9.28 -11.32
N GLY A 48 -14.51 8.94 -10.06
CA GLY A 48 -14.43 9.90 -8.97
C GLY A 48 -13.23 10.85 -9.04
N TYR A 49 -12.06 10.34 -9.43
CA TYR A 49 -10.80 11.11 -9.44
C TYR A 49 -10.28 11.46 -10.84
N LYS A 50 -10.97 11.02 -11.91
CA LYS A 50 -10.55 11.22 -13.30
C LYS A 50 -9.14 10.72 -13.59
N ILE A 51 -8.78 9.58 -12.99
CA ILE A 51 -7.47 8.94 -13.15
C ILE A 51 -7.47 7.94 -14.30
N ASN A 52 -6.31 7.70 -14.90
CA ASN A 52 -6.13 6.74 -15.99
C ASN A 52 -5.60 5.37 -15.47
N ASP A 53 -5.41 4.41 -16.37
CA ASP A 53 -4.86 3.09 -16.01
C ASP A 53 -3.42 3.15 -15.50
N GLU A 54 -2.61 4.07 -16.00
CA GLU A 54 -1.23 4.25 -15.55
C GLU A 54 -1.18 4.74 -14.10
N ASP A 55 -2.04 5.70 -13.74
CA ASP A 55 -2.19 6.20 -12.37
C ASP A 55 -2.56 5.06 -11.40
N ILE A 56 -3.48 4.18 -11.82
CA ILE A 56 -3.88 3.03 -11.01
C ILE A 56 -2.71 2.07 -10.81
N LEU A 57 -1.99 1.73 -11.88
CA LEU A 57 -0.83 0.84 -11.79
C LEU A 57 0.25 1.44 -10.87
N ALA A 58 0.50 2.74 -10.97
CA ALA A 58 1.43 3.43 -10.08
C ALA A 58 0.96 3.40 -8.62
N VAL A 59 -0.33 3.68 -8.36
CA VAL A 59 -0.92 3.64 -7.01
C VAL A 59 -0.85 2.24 -6.41
N GLU A 60 -1.23 1.21 -7.17
CA GLU A 60 -1.19 -0.18 -6.73
C GLU A 60 0.23 -0.61 -6.37
N PHE A 61 1.20 -0.29 -7.24
CA PHE A 61 2.60 -0.56 -6.97
C PHE A 61 3.08 0.15 -5.70
N VAL A 62 2.86 1.47 -5.59
CA VAL A 62 3.30 2.27 -4.44
C VAL A 62 2.66 1.77 -3.15
N PHE A 63 1.38 1.44 -3.18
CA PHE A 63 0.66 0.92 -2.02
C PHE A 63 1.29 -0.38 -1.52
N TRP A 64 1.44 -1.38 -2.38
CA TRP A 64 1.99 -2.68 -2.00
C TRP A 64 3.46 -2.58 -1.61
N PHE A 65 4.24 -1.80 -2.35
CA PHE A 65 5.66 -1.62 -2.06
C PHE A 65 5.87 -0.89 -0.74
N ALA A 66 5.18 0.23 -0.49
CA ALA A 66 5.29 0.95 0.78
C ALA A 66 4.80 0.09 1.96
N TYR A 67 3.72 -0.67 1.79
CA TYR A 67 3.25 -1.62 2.80
C TYR A 67 4.32 -2.68 3.13
N PHE A 68 4.90 -3.30 2.11
CA PHE A 68 5.98 -4.27 2.28
C PHE A 68 7.18 -3.65 3.01
N VAL A 69 7.60 -2.45 2.62
CA VAL A 69 8.74 -1.76 3.24
C VAL A 69 8.45 -1.40 4.69
N GLU A 70 7.28 -0.81 4.98
CA GLU A 70 6.88 -0.45 6.33
C GLU A 70 6.83 -1.67 7.27
N ARG A 71 6.30 -2.80 6.78
CA ARG A 71 6.29 -4.06 7.52
C ARG A 71 7.69 -4.63 7.71
N SER A 72 8.55 -4.53 6.71
CA SER A 72 9.92 -5.04 6.78
C SER A 72 10.77 -4.28 7.79
N ILE A 73 10.64 -2.95 7.85
CA ILE A 73 11.43 -2.14 8.78
C ILE A 73 10.91 -2.17 10.21
N GLN A 74 9.66 -2.59 10.43
CA GLN A 74 9.11 -2.76 11.77
C GLN A 74 9.94 -3.77 12.58
N ASP A 75 10.48 -4.80 11.93
CA ASP A 75 11.33 -5.79 12.59
C ASP A 75 12.67 -5.18 13.08
N PHE A 76 13.15 -4.11 12.44
CA PHE A 76 14.31 -3.35 12.92
C PHE A 76 14.04 -2.57 14.21
N ILE A 77 12.78 -2.39 14.59
CA ILE A 77 12.40 -1.81 15.88
C ILE A 77 12.13 -2.94 16.89
N VAL A 78 11.37 -3.96 16.47
CA VAL A 78 10.89 -5.01 17.37
C VAL A 78 12.01 -5.93 17.83
N GLU A 79 12.84 -6.44 16.92
CA GLU A 79 13.82 -7.48 17.26
C GLU A 79 14.90 -7.01 18.24
N PRO A 80 15.51 -5.82 18.10
CA PRO A 80 16.49 -5.33 19.07
C PRO A 80 15.91 -5.18 20.48
N GLU A 81 14.72 -4.57 20.60
CA GLU A 81 14.05 -4.36 21.89
C GLU A 81 13.70 -5.68 22.57
N VAL A 82 13.23 -6.67 21.80
CA VAL A 82 12.99 -8.03 22.31
C VAL A 82 14.29 -8.69 22.74
N GLY A 83 15.37 -8.53 21.96
CA GLY A 83 16.71 -9.02 22.32
C GLY A 83 17.25 -8.42 23.62
N MET A 84 16.83 -7.21 23.98
CA MET A 84 17.16 -6.53 25.23
C MET A 84 16.22 -6.89 26.40
N GLY A 85 15.29 -7.83 26.21
CA GLY A 85 14.35 -8.31 27.23
C GLY A 85 12.95 -7.70 27.15
N GLY A 86 12.64 -6.93 26.10
CA GLY A 86 11.30 -6.45 25.81
C GLY A 86 10.32 -7.58 25.51
N ARG A 87 9.06 -7.43 25.93
CA ARG A 87 8.01 -8.39 25.58
C ARG A 87 7.55 -8.14 24.15
N ARG A 88 7.75 -9.13 23.26
CA ARG A 88 7.43 -9.04 21.83
C ARG A 88 6.05 -8.44 21.54
N GLU A 89 5.00 -8.97 22.15
CA GLU A 89 3.62 -8.49 21.94
C GLU A 89 3.45 -7.02 22.33
N THR A 90 4.09 -6.58 23.41
CA THR A 90 4.05 -5.18 23.86
C THR A 90 4.77 -4.26 22.88
N ILE A 91 5.99 -4.62 22.47
CA ILE A 91 6.78 -3.81 21.53
C ILE A 91 6.10 -3.76 20.15
N GLN A 92 5.57 -4.89 19.66
CA GLN A 92 4.80 -4.93 18.43
C GLN A 92 3.55 -4.03 18.51
N SER A 93 2.76 -4.14 19.58
CA SER A 93 1.57 -3.30 19.75
C SER A 93 1.88 -1.81 19.80
N LEU A 94 3.01 -1.41 20.40
CA LEU A 94 3.47 -0.03 20.39
C LEU A 94 3.92 0.41 18.99
N THR A 95 4.69 -0.45 18.30
CA THR A 95 5.22 -0.16 16.97
C THR A 95 4.11 -0.09 15.91
N ASP A 96 3.07 -0.92 16.03
CA ASP A 96 1.90 -0.92 15.12
C ASP A 96 1.10 0.40 15.18
N ARG A 97 1.20 1.14 16.28
CA ARG A 97 0.55 2.45 16.44
C ARG A 97 1.33 3.60 15.83
N LEU A 98 2.60 3.39 15.49
CA LEU A 98 3.44 4.40 14.88
C LEU A 98 3.08 4.55 13.40
N SER A 99 3.06 5.79 12.92
CA SER A 99 2.99 6.03 11.47
C SER A 99 4.28 5.56 10.80
N PHE A 100 4.25 5.35 9.49
CA PHE A 100 5.44 4.99 8.73
C PHE A 100 6.60 5.99 8.95
N GLY A 101 6.32 7.30 8.95
CA GLY A 101 7.32 8.33 9.24
C GLY A 101 7.88 8.27 10.66
N ASP A 102 7.05 7.92 11.64
CA ASP A 102 7.50 7.76 13.03
C ASP A 102 8.40 6.53 13.17
N LYS A 103 8.07 5.42 12.50
CA LYS A 103 8.93 4.21 12.46
C LYS A 103 10.30 4.52 11.87
N ILE A 104 10.33 5.27 10.77
CA ILE A 104 11.59 5.73 10.15
C ILE A 104 12.41 6.58 11.13
N SER A 105 11.75 7.46 11.89
CA SER A 105 12.41 8.30 12.90
C SER A 105 12.98 7.49 14.05
N VAL A 106 12.25 6.48 14.54
CA VAL A 106 12.75 5.55 15.58
C VAL A 106 13.99 4.80 15.09
N ILE A 107 13.94 4.25 13.87
CA ILE A 107 15.09 3.55 13.26
C ILE A 107 16.29 4.48 13.12
N SER A 108 16.07 5.73 12.71
CA SER A 108 17.14 6.74 12.62
C SER A 108 17.84 6.98 13.96
N GLU A 109 17.12 6.90 15.08
CA GLU A 109 17.70 7.06 16.41
C GLU A 109 18.36 5.77 16.90
N LEU A 110 17.75 4.60 16.69
CA LEU A 110 18.31 3.30 17.09
C LEU A 110 19.62 2.97 16.38
N TYR A 111 19.73 3.31 15.09
CA TYR A 111 20.87 2.94 14.25
C TYR A 111 21.69 4.14 13.80
N LYS A 112 21.69 5.23 14.58
CA LYS A 112 22.31 6.52 14.23
C LYS A 112 23.80 6.43 13.86
N GLU A 113 24.52 5.45 14.39
CA GLU A 113 25.94 5.23 14.09
C GLU A 113 26.16 4.32 12.85
N ASP A 114 25.34 3.28 12.69
CA ASP A 114 25.40 2.34 11.57
C ASP A 114 24.82 2.92 10.26
N LEU A 115 23.81 3.79 10.39
CA LEU A 115 23.15 4.49 9.28
C LEU A 115 23.90 5.75 8.82
N LYS A 116 25.07 6.08 9.38
CA LYS A 116 25.98 7.09 8.79
C LYS A 116 26.40 6.75 7.35
N LYS A 117 26.02 5.56 6.84
CA LYS A 117 26.09 5.14 5.44
C LYS A 117 24.85 5.47 4.58
N GLY A 118 24.01 6.44 4.98
CA GLY A 118 23.25 7.35 4.10
C GLY A 118 22.12 6.82 3.18
N ASP A 119 22.16 5.56 2.73
CA ASP A 119 21.34 5.13 1.59
C ASP A 119 19.95 4.63 2.02
N LEU A 120 19.87 3.81 3.07
CA LEU A 120 18.59 3.24 3.53
C LEU A 120 17.64 4.30 4.08
N LEU A 121 18.11 5.15 5.00
CA LEU A 121 17.24 6.15 5.64
C LEU A 121 16.69 7.16 4.62
N SER A 122 17.53 7.62 3.69
CA SER A 122 17.11 8.50 2.60
C SER A 122 16.07 7.81 1.72
N LEU A 123 16.27 6.53 1.40
CA LEU A 123 15.32 5.77 0.61
C LEU A 123 13.99 5.55 1.32
N LEU A 124 13.99 5.26 2.62
CA LEU A 124 12.77 5.11 3.42
C LEU A 124 11.95 6.40 3.43
N TRP A 125 12.60 7.56 3.65
CA TRP A 125 11.92 8.85 3.56
C TRP A 125 11.38 9.11 2.15
N LYS A 126 12.11 8.71 1.11
CA LYS A 126 11.63 8.83 -0.28
C LYS A 126 10.40 7.97 -0.53
N ILE A 127 10.37 6.73 -0.04
CA ILE A 127 9.21 5.83 -0.16
C ILE A 127 8.01 6.40 0.60
N ASN A 128 8.24 6.94 1.81
CA ASN A 128 7.19 7.60 2.59
C ASN A 128 6.63 8.85 1.87
N GLU A 129 7.50 9.65 1.22
CA GLU A 129 7.06 10.78 0.39
C GLU A 129 6.16 10.31 -0.77
N ILE A 130 6.56 9.27 -1.50
CA ILE A 130 5.79 8.71 -2.61
C ILE A 130 4.45 8.16 -2.13
N ARG A 131 4.41 7.47 -0.98
CA ARG A 131 3.16 7.04 -0.32
C ARG A 131 2.26 8.23 0.01
N ASN A 132 2.82 9.32 0.51
CA ASN A 132 2.05 10.52 0.82
C ASN A 132 1.50 11.19 -0.46
N HIS A 133 2.19 11.10 -1.59
CA HIS A 133 1.64 11.53 -2.88
C HIS A 133 0.38 10.74 -3.26
N VAL A 134 0.36 9.42 -3.05
CA VAL A 134 -0.86 8.60 -3.24
C VAL A 134 -1.98 9.08 -2.32
N ALA A 135 -1.71 9.28 -1.03
CA ALA A 135 -2.70 9.74 -0.06
C ALA A 135 -3.29 11.12 -0.38
N HIS A 136 -2.57 11.95 -1.14
CA HIS A 136 -2.99 13.28 -1.56
C HIS A 136 -3.45 13.35 -3.04
N GLY A 137 -3.57 12.22 -3.74
CA GLY A 137 -4.00 12.18 -5.13
C GLY A 137 -3.05 12.88 -6.12
N ARG A 138 -1.75 12.97 -5.80
CA ARG A 138 -0.72 13.62 -6.63
C ARG A 138 -0.07 12.60 -7.56
N PHE A 139 -0.85 12.04 -8.48
CA PHE A 139 -0.42 10.92 -9.33
C PHE A 139 0.76 11.29 -10.25
N ASP A 140 0.86 12.55 -10.67
CA ASP A 140 1.96 13.10 -11.46
C ASP A 140 3.33 13.06 -10.73
N LYS A 141 3.32 12.83 -9.41
CA LYS A 141 4.51 12.73 -8.56
C LYS A 141 4.92 11.29 -8.27
N LEU A 142 4.22 10.29 -8.79
CA LEU A 142 4.53 8.87 -8.57
C LEU A 142 5.68 8.42 -9.48
N LYS A 143 6.86 9.00 -9.22
CA LYS A 143 8.08 8.76 -9.97
C LYS A 143 9.25 8.41 -9.06
N TYR A 144 10.18 7.65 -9.61
CA TYR A 144 11.44 7.34 -8.96
C TYR A 144 12.60 7.39 -9.95
N LYS A 145 13.63 8.20 -9.66
CA LYS A 145 14.79 8.44 -10.55
C LYS A 145 14.36 8.72 -12.00
N GLU A 146 13.46 9.70 -12.16
CA GLU A 146 12.86 10.14 -13.43
C GLU A 146 12.04 9.07 -14.20
N CYS A 147 11.75 7.92 -13.60
CA CYS A 147 10.86 6.92 -14.17
C CYS A 147 9.50 6.93 -13.46
N GLU A 148 8.42 6.87 -14.22
CA GLU A 148 7.08 6.62 -13.68
C GLU A 148 7.05 5.29 -12.93
N LEU A 149 6.30 5.22 -11.84
CA LEU A 149 6.09 3.99 -11.08
C LEU A 149 4.98 3.10 -11.65
N SER A 150 4.28 3.58 -12.68
CA SER A 150 3.46 2.76 -13.57
C SER A 150 4.31 1.91 -14.53
N ASP A 151 5.57 2.28 -14.78
CA ASP A 151 6.52 1.54 -15.63
C ASP A 151 7.37 0.59 -14.78
N ILE A 152 7.48 -0.67 -15.24
CA ILE A 152 8.31 -1.71 -14.64
C ILE A 152 9.76 -1.26 -14.39
N ARG A 153 10.32 -0.35 -15.21
CA ARG A 153 11.67 0.22 -15.02
C ARG A 153 11.76 1.04 -13.73
N GLY A 154 10.76 1.86 -13.44
CA GLY A 154 10.71 2.65 -12.21
C GLY A 154 10.55 1.74 -10.99
N GLN A 155 9.67 0.74 -11.11
CA GLN A 155 9.43 -0.27 -10.08
C GLN A 155 10.69 -1.07 -9.75
N LEU A 156 11.39 -1.59 -10.76
CA LEU A 156 12.63 -2.35 -10.56
C LEU A 156 13.73 -1.49 -9.92
N LYS A 157 13.88 -0.23 -10.33
CA LYS A 157 14.89 0.67 -9.75
C LYS A 157 14.70 0.84 -8.24
N ILE A 158 13.48 1.12 -7.78
CA ILE A 158 13.24 1.35 -6.35
C ILE A 158 13.33 0.05 -5.54
N ILE A 159 12.91 -1.09 -6.11
CA ILE A 159 13.07 -2.41 -5.47
C ILE A 159 14.55 -2.76 -5.30
N VAL A 160 15.36 -2.58 -6.34
CA VAL A 160 16.80 -2.89 -6.30
C VAL A 160 17.50 -1.98 -5.30
N ASP A 161 17.27 -0.66 -5.38
CA ASP A 161 17.88 0.27 -4.42
C ASP A 161 17.48 -0.07 -2.98
N PHE A 162 16.24 -0.52 -2.75
CA PHE A 162 15.79 -0.93 -1.42
C PHE A 162 16.49 -2.19 -0.94
N LYS A 163 16.58 -3.21 -1.80
CA LYS A 163 17.29 -4.44 -1.49
C LYS A 163 18.77 -4.18 -1.23
N ASP A 164 19.41 -3.35 -2.04
CA ASP A 164 20.82 -2.99 -1.88
C ASP A 164 21.02 -2.16 -0.61
N ALA A 165 20.09 -1.27 -0.27
CA ALA A 165 20.16 -0.53 0.99
C ALA A 165 19.97 -1.41 2.25
N LEU A 166 19.19 -2.49 2.15
CA LEU A 166 18.97 -3.45 3.24
C LEU A 166 20.13 -4.46 3.41
N PHE A 167 20.64 -5.00 2.30
CA PHE A 167 21.56 -6.14 2.30
C PHE A 167 22.95 -5.80 1.77
N GLY A 168 23.15 -4.58 1.26
CA GLY A 168 24.41 -4.07 0.73
C GLY A 168 25.41 -3.82 1.83
N VAL A 169 25.99 -4.90 2.34
CA VAL A 169 27.37 -4.86 2.84
C VAL A 169 28.25 -4.58 1.62
N LYS A 170 28.95 -3.44 1.61
CA LYS A 170 30.11 -3.27 0.73
C LYS A 170 31.05 -4.43 1.04
N ASN A 171 31.22 -5.34 0.08
CA ASN A 171 32.40 -6.18 0.05
C ASN A 171 33.58 -5.25 -0.20
N ASP A 172 34.19 -4.76 0.88
CA ASP A 172 35.57 -4.29 0.86
C ASP A 172 36.48 -5.49 1.18
#